data_AF-A0A2E5IGI0-F1
#
_entry.id   AF-A0A2E5IGI0-F1
#
_cell.length_a   1.000
_cell.length_b   1.000
_cell.length_c   1.000
_cell.angle_alpha   90.00
_cell.angle_beta   90.00
_cell.angle_gamma   90.00
#
_symmetry.space_group_name_H-M   'P 1'
#
loop_
_entity.id
_entity.type
_entity.pdbx_description
1 polymer ?
#
loop_
_entity_poly.entity_id
_entity_poly.type
_entity_poly.pdbx_seq_one_letter_code
_entity_poly.pdbx_strand_id
1 'polypeptide(L)'
;MNRGLARFIGDVLDLFADNALFFGIVGVLCFLFGPSLLVFLERKKRLPRVVVWLFTFVLTPAMFLFLIFMAIPQGYCNNPLPHDAFRVFYPLFLPLIPLYVHYFRAEHLNHPFLFGFILVALSAGVFTLTIGYEILHLAYQSVQGHGIVYSGARAWECAYVNYGSMYSARDTRDMALNLFVVIQVIALVAVRMRKRRQRLGEEE
;
A
#
# COMPACT_ATOMS: atom_id res chain seq x y z
N MET A 1 -10.85 10.93 -18.64
CA MET A 1 -10.79 11.31 -17.20
C MET A 1 -11.65 12.55 -17.01
N ASN A 2 -12.62 12.53 -16.08
CA ASN A 2 -13.60 13.61 -15.95
C ASN A 2 -12.96 14.84 -15.28
N ARG A 3 -13.12 16.05 -15.83
CA ARG A 3 -12.42 17.28 -15.38
C ARG A 3 -12.69 17.60 -13.90
N GLY A 4 -13.88 17.25 -13.40
CA GLY A 4 -14.26 17.38 -11.99
C GLY A 4 -13.56 16.37 -11.07
N LEU A 5 -13.34 15.13 -11.53
CA LEU A 5 -12.59 14.13 -10.77
C LEU A 5 -11.13 14.55 -10.61
N ALA A 6 -10.52 15.10 -11.67
CA ALA A 6 -9.15 15.60 -11.62
C ALA A 6 -8.99 16.79 -10.66
N ARG A 7 -9.95 17.72 -10.62
CA ARG A 7 -9.98 18.81 -9.63
C ARG A 7 -10.16 18.30 -8.21
N PHE A 8 -11.12 17.39 -7.98
CA PHE A 8 -11.33 16.80 -6.65
C PHE A 8 -10.09 16.08 -6.15
N ILE A 9 -9.41 15.32 -7.00
CA ILE A 9 -8.14 14.65 -6.65
C ILE A 9 -7.07 15.71 -6.33
N GLY A 10 -7.00 16.80 -7.10
CA GLY A 10 -6.11 17.93 -6.82
C GLY A 10 -6.38 18.59 -5.47
N ASP A 11 -7.63 18.97 -5.19
CA ASP A 11 -8.04 19.63 -3.94
C ASP A 11 -7.78 18.74 -2.72
N VAL A 12 -7.99 17.42 -2.85
CA VAL A 12 -7.68 16.46 -1.79
C VAL A 12 -6.16 16.36 -1.58
N LEU A 13 -5.38 16.31 -2.65
CA LEU A 13 -3.92 16.27 -2.56
C LEU A 13 -3.34 17.56 -1.93
N ASP A 14 -3.91 18.72 -2.27
CA ASP A 14 -3.51 20.01 -1.69
C ASP A 14 -3.81 20.07 -0.19
N LEU A 15 -4.99 19.58 0.24
CA LEU A 15 -5.32 19.46 1.66
C LEU A 15 -4.33 18.56 2.43
N PHE A 16 -3.91 17.45 1.81
CA PHE A 16 -2.89 16.57 2.36
C PHE A 16 -1.52 17.24 2.42
N ALA A 17 -1.16 18.03 1.41
CA ALA A 17 0.11 18.75 1.36
C ALA A 17 0.18 19.83 2.46
N ASP A 18 -0.88 20.62 2.63
CA ASP A 18 -0.96 21.70 3.63
C ASP A 18 -0.92 21.18 5.08
N ASN A 19 -1.33 19.92 5.29
CA ASN A 19 -1.38 19.29 6.62
C ASN A 19 -0.53 18.02 6.69
N ALA A 20 0.53 17.93 5.87
CA ALA A 20 1.30 16.71 5.66
C ALA A 20 1.87 16.11 6.96
N LEU A 21 2.28 16.95 7.91
CA LEU A 21 2.78 16.49 9.21
C LEU A 21 1.69 15.83 10.06
N PHE A 22 0.50 16.45 10.15
CA PHE A 22 -0.61 15.91 10.92
C PHE A 22 -1.12 14.61 10.31
N PHE A 23 -1.38 14.61 8.99
CA PHE A 23 -1.82 13.40 8.29
C PHE A 23 -0.73 12.33 8.26
N GLY A 24 0.55 12.71 8.23
CA GLY A 24 1.66 11.78 8.33
C GLY A 24 1.73 11.08 9.69
N ILE A 25 1.69 11.84 10.79
CA ILE A 25 1.73 11.26 12.14
C ILE A 25 0.49 10.38 12.39
N VAL A 26 -0.70 10.89 12.09
CA VAL A 26 -1.95 10.14 12.28
C VAL A 26 -1.98 8.90 11.38
N GLY A 27 -1.60 9.04 10.11
CA GLY A 27 -1.54 7.93 9.14
C GLY A 27 -0.57 6.84 9.56
N VAL A 28 0.63 7.21 10.02
CA VAL A 28 1.63 6.27 10.53
C VAL A 28 1.12 5.54 11.77
N LEU A 29 0.55 6.25 12.74
CA LEU A 29 -0.01 5.62 13.95
C LEU A 29 -1.16 4.67 13.60
N CYS A 30 -2.08 5.10 12.74
CA CYS A 30 -3.18 4.26 12.27
C CYS A 30 -2.68 3.03 11.51
N PHE A 31 -1.63 3.15 10.71
CA PHE A 31 -1.05 2.03 9.97
C PHE A 31 -0.32 1.04 10.88
N LEU A 32 0.48 1.53 11.83
CA LEU A 32 1.25 0.72 12.76
C LEU A 32 0.36 -0.05 13.74
N PHE A 33 -0.66 0.62 14.30
CA PHE A 33 -1.49 0.06 15.38
C PHE A 33 -2.86 -0.42 14.92
N GLY A 34 -3.43 0.16 13.85
CA GLY A 34 -4.79 -0.11 13.38
C GLY A 34 -5.05 -1.57 13.02
N PRO A 35 -4.21 -2.24 12.20
CA PRO A 35 -4.39 -3.66 11.87
C PRO A 35 -4.40 -4.55 13.12
N SER A 36 -3.49 -4.30 14.06
CA SER A 36 -3.41 -5.03 15.33
C SER A 36 -4.65 -4.80 16.20
N LEU A 37 -5.11 -3.55 16.29
CA LEU A 37 -6.30 -3.17 17.05
C LEU A 37 -7.57 -3.82 16.48
N LEU A 38 -7.72 -3.83 15.15
CA LEU A 38 -8.84 -4.50 14.48
C LEU A 38 -8.88 -5.99 14.82
N VAL A 39 -7.73 -6.67 14.72
CA VAL A 39 -7.63 -8.10 15.07
C VAL A 39 -7.95 -8.33 16.54
N PHE A 40 -7.46 -7.47 17.44
CA PHE A 40 -7.72 -7.58 18.86
C PHE A 40 -9.20 -7.41 19.19
N LEU A 41 -9.86 -6.42 18.60
CA LEU A 41 -11.29 -6.17 18.79
C LEU A 41 -12.16 -7.29 18.20
N GLU A 42 -11.80 -7.81 17.02
CA GLU A 42 -12.49 -8.94 16.38
C GLU A 42 -12.38 -10.19 17.25
N ARG A 43 -11.18 -10.51 17.75
CA ARG A 43 -10.96 -11.66 18.65
C ARG A 43 -11.75 -11.57 19.95
N LYS A 44 -11.94 -10.36 20.47
CA LYS A 44 -12.78 -10.13 21.67
C LYS A 44 -14.28 -10.14 21.38
N LYS A 45 -14.71 -10.34 20.12
CA LYS A 45 -16.10 -10.16 19.66
C LYS A 45 -16.68 -8.79 20.05
N ARG A 46 -15.81 -7.79 20.19
CA ARG A 46 -16.15 -6.41 20.57
C ARG A 46 -16.02 -5.44 19.42
N LEU A 47 -15.74 -5.92 18.20
CA LEU A 47 -15.58 -5.09 17.02
C LEU A 47 -16.95 -4.61 16.52
N PRO A 48 -17.30 -3.33 16.70
CA PRO A 48 -18.57 -2.80 16.21
C PRO A 48 -18.52 -2.73 14.68
N ARG A 49 -19.64 -3.05 14.01
CA ARG A 49 -19.74 -2.95 12.55
C ARG A 49 -19.31 -1.57 12.04
N VAL A 50 -19.74 -0.50 12.73
CA VAL A 50 -19.41 0.88 12.38
C VAL A 50 -17.90 1.12 12.36
N VAL A 51 -17.14 0.54 13.30
CA VAL A 51 -15.69 0.69 13.37
C VAL A 51 -15.02 0.01 12.18
N VAL A 52 -15.47 -1.19 11.80
CA VAL A 52 -14.93 -1.88 10.61
C VAL A 52 -15.21 -1.08 9.36
N TRP A 53 -16.43 -0.58 9.19
CA TRP A 53 -16.81 0.25 8.05
C TRP A 53 -15.98 1.53 7.97
N LEU A 54 -15.85 2.25 9.08
CA LEU A 54 -15.01 3.46 9.14
C LEU A 54 -13.56 3.13 8.80
N PHE A 55 -13.04 2.00 9.28
CA PHE A 55 -11.69 1.58 8.93
C PHE A 55 -11.54 1.22 7.45
N THR A 56 -12.49 0.48 6.89
CA THR A 56 -12.46 0.04 5.50
C THR A 56 -12.65 1.18 4.50
N PHE A 57 -13.58 2.11 4.75
CA PHE A 57 -13.97 3.12 3.77
C PHE A 57 -13.37 4.51 4.01
N VAL A 58 -12.83 4.78 5.20
CA VAL A 58 -12.23 6.08 5.52
C VAL A 58 -10.73 5.92 5.78
N LEU A 59 -10.35 5.14 6.81
CA LEU A 59 -8.95 5.03 7.21
C LEU A 59 -8.09 4.30 6.18
N THR A 60 -8.59 3.22 5.60
CA THR A 60 -7.83 2.42 4.62
C THR A 60 -7.55 3.19 3.33
N PRO A 61 -8.53 3.87 2.69
CA PRO A 61 -8.25 4.72 1.54
C PRO A 61 -7.33 5.89 1.89
N ALA A 62 -7.51 6.53 3.06
CA ALA A 62 -6.63 7.61 3.49
C ALA A 62 -5.17 7.14 3.67
N MET A 63 -4.97 5.99 4.33
CA MET A 63 -3.64 5.39 4.46
C MET A 63 -3.06 4.98 3.11
N PHE A 64 -3.85 4.37 2.24
CA PHE A 64 -3.41 3.97 0.90
C PHE A 64 -2.96 5.19 0.06
N LEU A 65 -3.77 6.25 0.05
CA LEU A 65 -3.43 7.51 -0.62
C LEU A 65 -2.15 8.13 -0.04
N PHE A 66 -2.01 8.14 1.28
CA PHE A 66 -0.78 8.61 1.94
C PHE A 66 0.44 7.79 1.52
N LEU A 67 0.34 6.46 1.51
CA LEU A 67 1.43 5.58 1.09
C LEU A 67 1.81 5.81 -0.38
N ILE A 68 0.82 5.99 -1.27
CA ILE A 68 1.07 6.34 -2.67
C ILE A 68 1.74 7.71 -2.77
N PHE A 69 1.25 8.72 -2.06
CA PHE A 69 1.82 10.06 -2.07
C PHE A 69 3.30 10.04 -1.68
N MET A 70 3.63 9.28 -0.63
CA MET A 70 5.02 9.04 -0.22
C MET A 70 5.82 8.25 -1.27
N ALA A 71 5.18 7.49 -2.17
CA ALA A 71 5.86 6.76 -3.23
C ALA A 71 6.07 7.59 -4.51
N ILE A 72 5.51 8.80 -4.60
CA ILE A 72 5.70 9.69 -5.75
C ILE A 72 7.08 10.36 -5.64
N PRO A 73 7.98 10.17 -6.62
CA PRO A 73 9.27 10.84 -6.61
C PRO A 73 9.08 12.35 -6.86
N GLN A 74 9.69 13.18 -6.00
CA GLN A 74 9.60 14.65 -6.06
C GLN A 74 10.77 15.30 -6.84
N GLY A 75 11.83 14.55 -7.20
CA GLY A 75 13.03 15.03 -7.92
C GLY A 75 13.99 13.90 -8.32
N TYR A 76 15.03 14.16 -9.13
CA TYR A 76 15.97 13.14 -9.68
C TYR A 76 17.40 13.66 -9.74
N CYS A 77 18.35 12.98 -9.10
CA CYS A 77 19.78 13.35 -9.09
C CYS A 77 20.65 12.24 -9.69
N ASN A 78 21.84 12.59 -10.18
CA ASN A 78 22.73 11.68 -10.92
C ASN A 78 23.31 10.51 -10.10
N ASN A 79 23.21 10.54 -8.77
CA ASN A 79 23.70 9.49 -7.88
C ASN A 79 22.55 8.59 -7.41
N PRO A 80 22.32 7.41 -8.02
CA PRO A 80 21.24 6.51 -7.61
C PRO A 80 21.35 6.14 -6.12
N LEU A 81 20.21 6.05 -5.42
CA LEU A 81 20.24 5.41 -4.10
C LEU A 81 20.76 3.98 -4.25
N PRO A 82 21.71 3.56 -3.41
CA PRO A 82 22.16 2.18 -3.43
C PRO A 82 21.01 1.27 -2.98
N HIS A 83 20.99 0.05 -3.52
CA HIS A 83 19.87 -0.89 -3.39
C HIS A 83 19.56 -1.28 -1.93
N ASP A 84 20.56 -1.25 -1.06
CA ASP A 84 20.46 -1.46 0.37
C ASP A 84 19.59 -0.41 1.09
N ALA A 85 19.51 0.82 0.57
CA ALA A 85 18.67 1.86 1.16
C ALA A 85 17.16 1.58 1.01
N PHE A 86 16.74 0.81 -0.01
CA PHE A 86 15.33 0.42 -0.18
C PHE A 86 14.85 -0.56 0.90
N ARG A 87 15.77 -1.32 1.50
CA ARG A 87 15.46 -2.30 2.54
C ARG A 87 14.91 -1.65 3.82
N VAL A 88 15.18 -0.37 4.03
CA VAL A 88 14.65 0.41 5.17
C VAL A 88 13.11 0.44 5.17
N PHE A 89 12.47 0.28 4.01
CA PHE A 89 11.01 0.30 3.89
C PHE A 89 10.37 -1.08 4.05
N TYR A 90 11.11 -2.18 3.92
CA TYR A 90 10.54 -3.55 4.04
C TYR A 90 9.87 -3.86 5.39
N PRO A 91 10.35 -3.33 6.54
CA PRO A 91 9.65 -3.45 7.81
C PRO A 91 8.21 -2.94 7.81
N LEU A 92 7.79 -2.14 6.82
CA LEU A 92 6.40 -1.68 6.68
C LEU A 92 5.41 -2.82 6.42
N PHE A 93 5.86 -4.04 6.07
CA PHE A 93 4.98 -5.22 6.05
C PHE A 93 4.66 -5.77 7.45
N LEU A 94 5.49 -5.50 8.46
CA LEU A 94 5.33 -6.05 9.81
C LEU A 94 3.97 -5.72 10.46
N PRO A 95 3.45 -4.48 10.39
CA PRO A 95 2.14 -4.14 10.94
C PRO A 95 0.98 -4.90 10.32
N LEU A 96 1.14 -5.44 9.10
CA LEU A 96 0.11 -6.22 8.42
C LEU A 96 0.10 -7.70 8.88
N ILE A 97 1.17 -8.20 9.49
CA ILE A 97 1.30 -9.61 9.90
C ILE A 97 0.14 -10.07 10.80
N PRO A 98 -0.26 -9.35 11.85
CA PRO A 98 -1.38 -9.76 12.69
C PRO A 98 -2.67 -9.96 11.89
N LEU A 99 -2.90 -9.10 10.90
CA LEU A 99 -4.07 -9.13 10.03
C LEU A 99 -4.02 -10.34 9.08
N TYR A 100 -2.87 -10.59 8.45
CA TYR A 100 -2.63 -11.80 7.65
C TYR A 100 -2.85 -13.06 8.50
N VAL A 101 -2.18 -13.17 9.64
CA VAL A 101 -2.27 -14.35 10.50
C VAL A 101 -3.70 -14.57 10.95
N HIS A 102 -4.41 -13.52 11.36
CA HIS A 102 -5.80 -13.64 11.78
C HIS A 102 -6.71 -14.05 10.62
N TYR A 103 -6.55 -13.45 9.44
CA TYR A 103 -7.31 -13.83 8.26
C TYR A 103 -7.08 -15.32 7.94
N PHE A 104 -5.84 -15.76 7.79
CA PHE A 104 -5.54 -17.13 7.39
C PHE A 104 -5.90 -18.17 8.47
N ARG A 105 -5.80 -17.83 9.76
CA ARG A 105 -6.06 -18.79 10.85
C ARG A 105 -7.50 -18.83 11.35
N ALA A 106 -8.23 -17.71 11.36
CA ALA A 106 -9.60 -17.71 11.90
C ALA A 106 -10.54 -18.63 11.10
N GLU A 107 -11.20 -19.54 11.81
CA GLU A 107 -12.26 -20.41 11.24
C GLU A 107 -13.47 -19.58 10.83
N HIS A 108 -13.87 -18.65 11.69
CA HIS A 108 -14.93 -17.69 11.44
C HIS A 108 -14.39 -16.25 11.49
N LEU A 109 -14.77 -15.45 10.50
CA LEU A 109 -14.60 -14.01 10.50
C LEU A 109 -15.97 -13.38 10.38
N ASN A 110 -16.25 -12.35 11.19
CA ASN A 110 -17.53 -11.65 11.11
C ASN A 110 -17.63 -10.84 9.81
N HIS A 111 -16.49 -10.36 9.30
CA HIS A 111 -16.42 -9.45 8.16
C HIS A 111 -15.35 -9.85 7.11
N PRO A 112 -15.44 -11.03 6.49
CA PRO A 112 -14.36 -11.57 5.65
C PRO A 112 -14.01 -10.67 4.46
N PHE A 113 -15.01 -10.06 3.80
CA PHE A 113 -14.75 -9.17 2.67
C PHE A 113 -14.09 -7.85 3.07
N LEU A 114 -14.53 -7.24 4.19
CA LEU A 114 -13.95 -5.99 4.68
C LEU A 114 -12.49 -6.20 5.12
N PHE A 115 -12.22 -7.28 5.86
CA PHE A 115 -10.84 -7.64 6.24
C PHE A 115 -9.97 -7.96 5.02
N GLY A 116 -10.51 -8.64 4.01
CA GLY A 116 -9.80 -8.92 2.75
C GLY A 116 -9.46 -7.63 1.99
N PHE A 117 -10.41 -6.71 1.87
CA PHE A 117 -10.19 -5.41 1.24
C PHE A 117 -9.11 -4.60 1.97
N ILE A 118 -9.20 -4.50 3.31
CA ILE A 118 -8.18 -3.80 4.12
C ILE A 118 -6.80 -4.40 3.88
N LEU A 119 -6.69 -5.74 3.88
CA LEU A 119 -5.44 -6.44 3.63
C LEU A 119 -4.84 -6.11 2.27
N VAL A 120 -5.64 -6.16 1.21
CA VAL A 120 -5.19 -5.93 -0.18
C VAL A 120 -4.85 -4.46 -0.42
N ALA A 121 -5.65 -3.52 0.09
CA ALA A 121 -5.40 -2.10 -0.10
C ALA A 121 -4.13 -1.65 0.63
N LEU A 122 -3.96 -2.06 1.89
CA LEU A 122 -2.76 -1.69 2.66
C LEU A 122 -1.51 -2.38 2.13
N SER A 123 -1.58 -3.66 1.76
CA SER A 123 -0.43 -4.35 1.16
C SER A 123 -0.04 -3.74 -0.18
N ALA A 124 -1.00 -3.32 -1.01
CA ALA A 124 -0.74 -2.63 -2.26
C ALA A 124 0.02 -1.32 -2.02
N GLY A 125 -0.42 -0.50 -1.06
CA GLY A 125 0.28 0.74 -0.70
C GLY A 125 1.71 0.50 -0.18
N VAL A 126 1.90 -0.49 0.69
CA VAL A 126 3.23 -0.89 1.17
C VAL A 126 4.10 -1.43 0.04
N PHE A 127 3.54 -2.24 -0.86
CA PHE A 127 4.25 -2.75 -2.02
C PHE A 127 4.73 -1.60 -2.89
N THR A 128 3.88 -0.61 -3.18
CA THR A 128 4.26 0.56 -3.98
C THR A 128 5.46 1.31 -3.39
N LEU A 129 5.52 1.46 -2.07
CA LEU A 129 6.63 2.12 -1.38
C LEU A 129 7.93 1.30 -1.28
N THR A 130 7.80 -0.02 -1.30
CA THR A 130 8.91 -0.94 -1.10
C THR A 130 9.39 -1.49 -2.44
N ILE A 131 8.87 -2.66 -2.79
CA ILE A 131 9.23 -3.43 -3.98
C ILE A 131 8.88 -2.67 -5.25
N GLY A 132 7.72 -2.02 -5.30
CA GLY A 132 7.29 -1.22 -6.45
C GLY A 132 8.25 -0.06 -6.74
N TYR A 133 8.73 0.62 -5.70
CA TYR A 133 9.70 1.70 -5.86
C TYR A 133 11.04 1.17 -6.38
N GLU A 134 11.50 0.05 -5.83
CA GLU A 134 12.74 -0.60 -6.27
C GLU A 134 12.66 -1.06 -7.74
N ILE A 135 11.54 -1.66 -8.15
CA ILE A 135 11.27 -2.04 -9.55
C ILE A 135 11.30 -0.79 -10.44
N LEU A 136 10.65 0.30 -10.02
CA LEU A 136 10.63 1.56 -10.75
C LEU A 136 12.06 2.11 -10.92
N HIS A 137 12.85 2.09 -9.86
CA HIS A 137 14.24 2.55 -9.87
C HIS A 137 15.10 1.73 -10.84
N LEU A 138 15.03 0.40 -10.75
CA LEU A 138 15.79 -0.53 -11.59
C LEU A 138 15.37 -0.45 -13.07
N ALA A 139 14.06 -0.36 -13.34
CA ALA A 139 13.53 -0.23 -14.69
C ALA A 139 13.90 1.12 -15.33
N TYR A 140 13.99 2.19 -14.53
CA TYR A 140 14.47 3.47 -15.04
C TYR A 140 15.98 3.44 -15.29
N GLN A 141 16.75 2.85 -14.38
CA GLN A 141 18.21 2.71 -14.50
C GLN A 141 18.62 1.86 -15.70
N SER A 142 17.88 0.79 -16.03
CA SER A 142 18.19 -0.06 -17.18
C SER A 142 18.04 0.65 -18.53
N VAL A 143 17.19 1.67 -18.61
CA VAL A 143 16.93 2.43 -19.85
C VAL A 143 17.80 3.69 -19.93
N GLN A 144 18.00 4.41 -18.82
CA GLN A 144 18.72 5.70 -18.80
C GLN A 144 20.19 5.60 -18.36
N GLY A 145 20.61 4.47 -17.80
CA GLY A 145 21.94 4.33 -17.17
C GLY A 145 22.08 5.02 -15.81
N HIS A 146 21.11 5.87 -15.43
CA HIS A 146 21.04 6.58 -14.14
C HIS A 146 19.80 6.16 -13.36
N GLY A 147 19.88 6.03 -12.04
CA GLY A 147 18.73 5.66 -11.19
C GLY A 147 18.01 6.87 -10.57
N ILE A 148 16.87 6.59 -9.92
CA ILE A 148 15.97 7.59 -9.32
C ILE A 148 16.37 7.85 -7.85
N VAL A 149 16.35 9.11 -7.40
CA VAL A 149 16.74 9.52 -6.04
C VAL A 149 15.59 10.20 -5.32
N TYR A 150 15.49 9.97 -4.01
CA TYR A 150 14.50 10.65 -3.16
C TYR A 150 15.00 12.04 -2.75
N SER A 151 14.12 13.04 -2.79
CA SER A 151 14.40 14.43 -2.42
C SER A 151 14.99 14.56 -1.01
N GLY A 152 16.12 15.25 -0.93
CA GLY A 152 16.93 15.55 0.25
C GLY A 152 18.34 16.01 -0.16
N ALA A 153 18.82 15.53 -1.31
CA ALA A 153 19.98 16.09 -1.98
C ALA A 153 19.57 17.38 -2.73
N ARG A 154 20.30 18.45 -2.43
CA ARG A 154 20.36 19.76 -3.10
C ARG A 154 19.75 19.75 -4.52
N ALA A 155 18.56 20.36 -4.65
CA ALA A 155 17.79 20.45 -5.89
C ALA A 155 18.54 21.06 -7.09
N TRP A 156 19.72 21.65 -6.89
CA TRP A 156 20.59 22.19 -7.93
C TRP A 156 21.54 21.15 -8.57
N GLU A 157 21.67 19.94 -8.01
CA GLU A 157 22.49 18.83 -8.54
C GLU A 157 21.65 17.82 -9.37
N CYS A 158 20.37 18.10 -9.55
CA CYS A 158 19.37 17.20 -10.11
C CYS A 158 19.01 17.58 -11.56
N ALA A 159 18.99 16.61 -12.49
CA ALA A 159 18.57 16.81 -13.88
C ALA A 159 17.07 16.51 -14.06
N TYR A 160 16.43 17.13 -15.05
CA TYR A 160 15.03 16.83 -15.38
C TYR A 160 14.84 15.37 -15.79
N VAL A 161 13.74 14.78 -15.34
CA VAL A 161 13.35 13.41 -15.66
C VAL A 161 13.18 13.24 -17.17
N ASN A 162 13.74 12.16 -17.72
CA ASN A 162 13.29 11.72 -19.04
C ASN A 162 11.91 11.05 -18.90
N TYR A 163 10.87 11.76 -19.33
CA TYR A 163 9.48 11.30 -19.20
C TYR A 163 9.19 10.01 -19.97
N GLY A 164 9.91 9.73 -21.07
CA GLY A 164 9.73 8.51 -21.86
C GLY A 164 10.16 7.25 -21.10
N SER A 165 11.37 7.27 -20.52
CA SER A 165 11.83 6.16 -19.67
C SER A 165 11.07 6.07 -18.36
N MET A 166 10.62 7.20 -17.81
CA MET A 166 9.76 7.21 -16.62
C MET A 166 8.41 6.54 -16.88
N TYR A 167 7.82 6.73 -18.06
CA TYR A 167 6.59 6.06 -18.44
C TYR A 167 6.78 4.54 -18.52
N SER A 168 7.83 4.09 -19.19
CA SER A 168 8.17 2.66 -19.29
C SER A 168 8.48 2.02 -17.92
N ALA A 169 9.17 2.74 -17.05
CA ALA A 169 9.48 2.27 -15.71
C ALA A 169 8.21 2.17 -14.83
N ARG A 170 7.29 3.14 -14.96
CA ARG A 170 5.99 3.10 -14.28
C ARG A 170 5.14 1.94 -14.76
N ASP A 171 5.10 1.67 -16.06
CA ASP A 171 4.35 0.56 -16.62
C ASP A 171 4.85 -0.79 -16.06
N THR A 172 6.17 -0.94 -15.96
CA THR A 172 6.80 -2.14 -15.36
C THR A 172 6.42 -2.29 -13.87
N ARG A 173 6.50 -1.21 -13.10
CA ARG A 173 6.07 -1.18 -11.69
C ARG A 173 4.59 -1.53 -11.56
N ASP A 174 3.73 -0.93 -12.38
CA ASP A 174 2.28 -1.07 -12.29
C ASP A 174 1.85 -2.49 -12.68
N MET A 175 2.52 -3.10 -13.66
CA MET A 175 2.35 -4.52 -13.97
C MET A 175 2.69 -5.40 -12.76
N ALA A 176 3.82 -5.16 -12.09
CA ALA A 176 4.21 -5.91 -10.90
C ALA A 176 3.22 -5.72 -9.73
N LEU A 177 2.74 -4.50 -9.51
CA LEU A 177 1.72 -4.20 -8.50
C LEU A 177 0.41 -4.92 -8.81
N ASN A 178 -0.04 -4.91 -10.07
CA ASN A 178 -1.25 -5.60 -10.50
C ASN A 178 -1.12 -7.12 -10.28
N LEU A 179 0.02 -7.72 -10.65
CA LEU A 179 0.28 -9.13 -10.40
C LEU A 179 0.26 -9.45 -8.90
N PHE A 180 0.91 -8.63 -8.08
CA PHE A 180 0.89 -8.78 -6.62
C PHE A 180 -0.53 -8.76 -6.06
N VAL A 181 -1.36 -7.79 -6.46
CA VAL A 181 -2.75 -7.67 -6.03
C VAL A 181 -3.57 -8.88 -6.49
N VAL A 182 -3.44 -9.31 -7.75
CA VAL A 182 -4.17 -10.47 -8.28
C VAL A 182 -3.81 -11.75 -7.52
N ILE A 183 -2.51 -12.02 -7.33
CA ILE A 183 -2.03 -13.19 -6.58
C ILE A 183 -2.58 -13.17 -5.15
N GLN A 184 -2.53 -12.01 -4.50
CA GLN A 184 -3.02 -11.85 -3.14
C GLN A 184 -4.52 -12.10 -3.04
N VAL A 185 -5.33 -11.54 -3.95
CA VAL A 185 -6.78 -11.76 -4.00
C VAL A 185 -7.09 -13.24 -4.20
N ILE A 186 -6.42 -13.91 -5.14
CA ILE A 186 -6.58 -15.35 -5.39
C ILE A 186 -6.27 -16.15 -4.12
N ALA A 187 -5.15 -15.85 -3.44
CA ALA A 187 -4.76 -16.54 -2.21
C ALA A 187 -5.80 -16.35 -1.09
N LEU A 188 -6.30 -15.13 -0.89
CA LEU A 188 -7.31 -14.82 0.13
C LEU A 188 -8.64 -15.53 -0.16
N VAL A 189 -9.06 -15.59 -1.42
CA VAL A 189 -10.28 -16.29 -1.86
C VAL A 189 -10.12 -17.80 -1.69
N ALA A 190 -9.00 -18.37 -2.15
CA ALA A 190 -8.72 -19.81 -2.06
C ALA A 190 -8.77 -20.31 -0.61
N VAL A 191 -8.19 -19.55 0.33
CA VAL A 191 -8.25 -19.88 1.76
C VAL A 191 -9.67 -19.87 2.30
N ARG A 192 -10.48 -18.89 1.91
CA ARG A 192 -11.89 -18.82 2.35
C ARG A 192 -12.72 -19.95 1.79
N MET A 193 -12.52 -20.28 0.51
CA MET A 193 -13.19 -21.41 -0.12
C MET A 193 -12.81 -22.73 0.54
N ARG A 194 -11.52 -22.96 0.83
CA ARG A 194 -11.05 -24.15 1.53
C ARG A 194 -11.73 -24.33 2.88
N LYS A 195 -11.76 -23.27 3.71
CA LYS A 195 -12.40 -23.31 5.03
C LYS A 195 -13.91 -23.45 4.99
N ARG A 196 -14.56 -22.98 3.91
CA ARG A 196 -16.00 -23.19 3.70
C ARG A 196 -16.29 -24.65 3.36
N ARG A 197 -15.47 -25.27 2.50
CA ARG A 197 -15.60 -26.69 2.13
C ARG A 197 -15.35 -27.63 3.30
N GLN A 198 -14.34 -27.35 4.14
CA GLN A 198 -14.04 -28.16 5.33
C GLN A 198 -15.24 -28.25 6.28
N ARG A 199 -15.94 -27.13 6.50
CA ARG A 199 -17.14 -27.11 7.34
C ARG A 199 -18.30 -27.91 6.76
N LEU A 200 -18.56 -27.76 5.46
CA LEU A 200 -19.62 -28.51 4.81
C LEU A 200 -19.40 -30.03 4.90
N GLY A 201 -18.15 -30.50 4.89
CA GLY A 201 -17.81 -31.91 5.09
C GLY A 201 -17.72 -32.36 6.55
N GLU A 202 -17.78 -31.45 7.53
CA GLU A 202 -17.91 -31.78 8.96
C GLU A 202 -19.38 -31.81 9.41
N GLU A 203 -20.27 -31.18 8.64
CA GLU A 203 -21.73 -31.15 8.87
C GLU A 203 -22.48 -32.28 8.14
N GLU A 204 -21.79 -33.07 7.30
CA GLU A 204 -22.26 -34.32 6.66
C GLU A 204 -21.82 -35.56 7.45
#